data_AF-A0A946XU51-F1
#
_entry.id   AF-A0A946XU51-F1
#
_cell.length_a   1.000
_cell.length_b   1.000
_cell.length_c   1.000
_cell.angle_alpha   90.00
_cell.angle_beta   90.00
_cell.angle_gamma   90.00
#
_symmetry.space_group_name_H-M   'P 1'
#
loop_
_entity.id
_entity.type
_entity.pdbx_description
1 polymer ?
#
loop_
_entity_poly.entity_id
_entity_poly.type
_entity_poly.pdbx_seq_one_letter_code
_entity_poly.pdbx_strand_id
1 'polypeptide(L)' 'MKDKKSRSIGKSISWRVLASCDTVLISYIITGSFAIAASIGSIEVLTKMILYYFHERAWNRFEFGRN' A
#
# COMPACT_ATOMS: atom_id res chain seq x y z
N MET A 1 -22.30 0.87 21.21
CA MET A 1 -21.76 0.21 20.01
C MET A 1 -20.28 0.56 19.88
N LYS A 2 -19.39 -0.21 20.50
CA LYS A 2 -17.98 0.17 20.75
C LYS A 2 -17.03 -0.66 19.86
N ASP A 3 -17.43 -0.95 18.63
CA ASP A 3 -16.82 -2.02 17.79
C ASP A 3 -16.54 -1.63 16.32
N LYS A 4 -16.40 -0.34 16.00
CA LYS A 4 -16.15 0.08 14.60
C LYS A 4 -14.69 0.43 14.25
N LYS A 5 -13.87 0.87 15.22
CA LYS A 5 -12.47 1.29 14.95
C LYS A 5 -11.49 0.12 14.86
N SER A 6 -11.39 -0.75 15.88
CA SER A 6 -10.42 -1.86 15.86
C SER A 6 -10.64 -2.86 14.73
N ARG A 7 -11.90 -3.15 14.39
CA ARG A 7 -12.23 -4.05 13.27
C ARG A 7 -11.85 -3.45 11.91
N SER A 8 -11.87 -2.13 11.76
CA SER A 8 -11.47 -1.45 10.51
C SER A 8 -9.95 -1.39 10.36
N ILE A 9 -9.21 -1.18 11.46
CA ILE A 9 -7.74 -1.21 11.45
C ILE A 9 -7.26 -2.63 11.08
N GLY A 10 -7.83 -3.66 11.71
CA GLY A 10 -7.52 -5.05 11.39
C GLY A 10 -7.75 -5.38 9.91
N LYS A 11 -8.93 -5.03 9.36
CA LYS A 11 -9.21 -5.21 7.92
C LYS A 11 -8.23 -4.46 7.02
N SER A 12 -7.85 -3.24 7.38
CA SER A 12 -6.92 -2.44 6.57
C SER A 12 -5.53 -3.06 6.54
N ILE A 13 -5.05 -3.57 7.68
CA ILE A 13 -3.78 -4.30 7.75
C ILE A 13 -3.85 -5.60 6.96
N SER A 14 -4.90 -6.41 7.15
CA SER A 14 -5.10 -7.65 6.38
C SER A 14 -5.13 -7.40 4.87
N TRP A 15 -5.81 -6.34 4.44
CA TRP A 15 -5.86 -5.94 3.03
C TRP A 15 -4.50 -5.51 2.50
N ARG A 16 -3.71 -4.76 3.29
CA ARG A 16 -2.37 -4.34 2.90
C ARG A 16 -1.40 -5.51 2.77
N VAL A 17 -1.47 -6.47 3.68
CA VAL A 17 -0.65 -7.69 3.62
C VAL A 17 -1.02 -8.53 2.40
N LEU A 18 -2.32 -8.76 2.16
CA LEU A 18 -2.78 -9.49 0.99
C LEU A 18 -2.37 -8.82 -0.32
N ALA A 19 -2.50 -7.49 -0.42
CA ALA A 19 -2.12 -6.75 -1.61
C ALA A 19 -0.62 -6.86 -1.92
N SER A 20 0.25 -6.71 -0.91
CA SER A 20 1.70 -6.86 -1.14
C SER A 20 2.11 -8.31 -1.41
N CYS A 21 1.42 -9.30 -0.81
CA CYS A 21 1.63 -10.71 -1.15
C CYS A 21 1.19 -11.02 -2.59
N ASP A 22 0.07 -10.48 -3.04
CA ASP A 22 -0.46 -10.66 -4.39
C ASP A 22 0.51 -10.14 -5.44
N THR A 23 1.05 -8.93 -5.28
CA THR A 23 2.04 -8.37 -6.22
C THR A 23 3.29 -9.23 -6.32
N VAL A 24 3.83 -9.71 -5.20
CA VAL A 24 5.01 -10.59 -5.19
C VAL A 24 4.67 -11.93 -5.86
N LEU A 25 3.49 -12.50 -5.58
CA LEU A 25 3.04 -13.75 -6.16
C LEU A 25 2.81 -13.65 -7.68
N ILE A 26 2.11 -12.62 -8.15
CA ILE A 26 1.89 -12.35 -9.57
C ILE A 26 3.24 -12.12 -10.27
N SER A 27 4.11 -11.30 -9.68
CA SER A 27 5.45 -11.05 -10.23
C SER A 27 6.28 -12.33 -10.34
N TYR A 28 6.17 -13.21 -9.35
CA TYR A 28 6.83 -14.52 -9.36
C TYR A 28 6.24 -15.45 -10.42
N ILE A 29 4.92 -15.52 -10.57
CA ILE A 29 4.25 -16.35 -11.58
C ILE A 29 4.63 -15.90 -13.00
N ILE A 30 4.67 -14.59 -13.24
CA ILE A 30 4.99 -14.04 -14.56
C ILE A 30 6.47 -14.23 -14.90
N THR A 31 7.36 -14.01 -13.93
CA THR A 31 8.81 -13.97 -14.20
C THR A 31 9.51 -15.30 -13.96
N GLY A 32 8.96 -16.17 -13.11
CA GLY A 32 9.59 -17.41 -12.66
C GLY A 32 10.83 -17.22 -11.77
N SER A 33 11.20 -15.98 -11.43
CA SER A 33 12.40 -15.67 -10.66
C SER A 33 12.07 -14.91 -9.38
N PHE A 34 12.47 -15.48 -8.24
CA PHE A 34 12.27 -14.88 -6.93
C PHE A 34 13.02 -13.54 -6.77
N ALA A 35 14.20 -13.40 -7.39
CA ALA A 35 14.99 -12.16 -7.33
C ALA A 35 14.25 -10.97 -7.96
N ILE A 36 13.55 -11.21 -9.07
CA ILE A 36 12.78 -10.18 -9.76
C ILE A 36 11.49 -9.87 -9.00
N ALA A 37 10.80 -10.89 -8.49
CA ALA A 37 9.62 -10.70 -7.65
C ALA A 37 9.92 -9.89 -6.36
N ALA A 38 11.05 -10.17 -5.70
CA ALA A 38 11.51 -9.41 -4.54
C ALA A 38 11.87 -7.96 -4.90
N SER A 39 12.47 -7.75 -6.07
CA SER A 39 12.77 -6.39 -6.58
C SER A 39 11.48 -5.61 -6.85
N ILE A 40 10.48 -6.23 -7.47
CA ILE A 40 9.17 -5.60 -7.73
C ILE A 40 8.45 -5.28 -6.43
N GLY A 41 8.41 -6.21 -5.47
CA GLY A 41 7.83 -5.95 -4.15
C GLY A 41 8.54 -4.80 -3.40
N SER A 42 9.87 -4.71 -3.53
CA SER A 42 10.64 -3.60 -2.94
C SER A 42 10.31 -2.26 -3.60
N ILE A 43 10.20 -2.24 -4.94
CA ILE A 43 9.79 -1.06 -5.70
C ILE A 43 8.37 -0.66 -5.34
N GLU A 44 7.43 -1.60 -5.22
CA GLU A 44 6.04 -1.32 -4.81
C GLU A 44 6.01 -0.51 -3.51
N VAL A 45 6.73 -0.96 -2.48
CA VAL A 45 6.78 -0.28 -1.18
C VAL A 45 7.35 1.13 -1.32
N LEU A 46 8.46 1.29 -2.04
CA LEU A 46 9.07 2.59 -2.30
C LEU A 46 8.14 3.53 -3.07
N THR A 47 7.51 3.05 -4.15
CA THR A 47 6.54 3.81 -4.93
C THR A 47 5.37 4.25 -4.05
N LYS A 48 4.86 3.38 -3.17
CA LYS A 48 3.76 3.70 -2.24
C LYS A 48 4.16 4.78 -1.25
N MET A 49 5.37 4.74 -0.71
CA MET A 49 5.90 5.80 0.18
C MET A 49 6.01 7.13 -0.55
N ILE A 50 6.58 7.13 -1.76
CA ILE A 50 6.73 8.34 -2.58
C ILE A 50 5.35 8.90 -2.93
N LEU A 51 4.43 8.07 -3.45
CA LEU A 51 3.06 8.47 -3.77
C LEU A 51 2.34 9.01 -2.54
N TYR A 52 2.47 8.37 -1.38
CA TYR A 52 1.84 8.86 -0.16
C TYR A 52 2.37 10.23 0.27
N TYR A 53 3.70 10.42 0.22
CA TYR A 53 4.32 11.71 0.50
C TYR A 53 3.82 12.81 -0.45
N PHE A 54 3.81 12.55 -1.77
CA PHE A 54 3.29 13.50 -2.75
C PHE A 54 1.78 13.71 -2.62
N HIS A 55 1.02 12.67 -2.28
CA HIS A 55 -0.41 12.76 -2.02
C HIS A 55 -0.70 13.65 -0.81
N GLU A 56 -0.01 13.46 0.31
CA GLU A 56 -0.11 14.34 1.48
C GLU A 56 0.35 15.76 1.15
N ARG A 57 1.42 15.92 0.37
CA ARG A 57 1.92 17.25 -0.02
C ARG A 57 0.96 17.97 -0.97
N ALA A 58 0.35 17.24 -1.90
CA ALA A 58 -0.69 17.75 -2.78
C ALA A 58 -1.92 18.11 -1.95
N TRP A 59 -2.38 17.24 -1.05
CA TRP A 59 -3.52 17.49 -0.16
C TRP A 59 -3.29 18.65 0.81
N ASN A 60 -2.04 18.91 1.23
CA ASN A 60 -1.72 20.08 2.04
C ASN A 60 -1.66 21.37 1.20
N ARG A 61 -1.47 21.24 -0.12
CA ARG A 61 -1.42 22.38 -1.05
C ARG A 61 -2.80 22.72 -1.61
N PHE A 62 -3.68 21.74 -1.73
CA PHE A 62 -5.11 21.92 -1.97
C PHE A 62 -5.78 22.00 -0.60
N GLU A 63 -6.06 23.20 -0.08
CA GLU A 63 -6.78 23.45 1.18
C GLU A 63 -8.24 22.90 1.18
N PHE A 64 -8.42 21.60 0.94
CA PHE A 64 -9.71 20.94 0.95
C PHE A 64 -9.99 20.45 2.37
N GLY A 65 -10.50 21.37 3.20
CA GLY A 65 -11.03 21.04 4.53
C GLY A 65 -10.60 21.93 5.68
N ARG A 66 -10.24 23.20 5.45
CA ARG A 66 -10.24 24.22 6.50
C ARG A 66 -11.57 24.98 6.44
N ASN A 67 -12.59 24.40 7.06
CA ASN A 67 -13.75 25.09 7.64
C ASN A 67 -14.37 24.19 8.70
#